data_AF-A0AAD9VL22-F1
#
_entry.id   AF-A0AAD9VL22-F1
#
_cell.length_a   1.000
_cell.length_b   1.000
_cell.length_c   1.000
_cell.angle_alpha   90.00
_cell.angle_beta   90.00
_cell.angle_gamma   90.00
#
_symmetry.space_group_name_H-M   'P 1'
#
loop_
_entity.id
_entity.type
_entity.pdbx_description
1 polymer ?
#
loop_
_entity_poly.entity_id
_entity_poly.type
_entity_poly.pdbx_seq_one_letter_code
_entity_poly.pdbx_strand_id
1 'polypeptide(L)'
;MRDLYGFLLIDVEMSECSKISPIKAALNSVQLYIHRAMMKIEKDKDVEIKGLTEEEWKWLSSYREWEASNKIKLYPENYLNPTLRKIVTP
;
A
#
# COMPACT_ATOMS: atom_id res chain seq x y z
N MET A 1 -4.09 -13.42 21.94
CA MET A 1 -3.00 -12.73 21.19
C MET A 1 -3.46 -12.17 19.86
N ARG A 2 -4.16 -12.95 19.01
CA ARG A 2 -4.72 -12.44 17.73
C ARG A 2 -5.68 -11.24 17.87
N ASP A 3 -6.44 -11.18 18.96
CA ASP A 3 -7.32 -10.03 19.21
C ASP A 3 -6.56 -8.74 19.52
N LEU A 4 -5.38 -8.84 20.14
CA LEU A 4 -4.53 -7.69 20.44
C LEU A 4 -3.83 -7.17 19.17
N TYR A 5 -3.38 -8.08 18.30
CA TYR A 5 -2.91 -7.72 16.95
C TYR A 5 -3.99 -7.00 16.14
N GLY A 6 -5.22 -7.52 16.14
CA GLY A 6 -6.34 -6.91 15.43
C GLY A 6 -6.72 -5.52 15.98
N PHE A 7 -6.57 -5.31 17.28
CA PHE A 7 -6.90 -4.04 17.94
C PHE A 7 -5.78 -2.99 17.81
N LEU A 8 -4.52 -3.39 18.05
CA LEU A 8 -3.37 -2.49 18.01
C LEU A 8 -2.82 -2.29 16.59
N LEU A 9 -3.17 -3.17 15.65
CA LEU A 9 -2.63 -3.21 14.29
C LEU A 9 -1.10 -3.35 14.24
N ILE A 10 -0.54 -3.92 15.30
CA ILE A 10 0.90 -4.12 15.50
C ILE A 10 1.10 -5.57 15.94
N ASP A 11 2.13 -6.20 15.40
CA ASP A 11 2.55 -7.52 15.80
C ASP A 11 3.26 -7.48 17.16
N VAL A 12 2.56 -7.98 18.18
CA VAL A 12 3.01 -8.06 19.58
C VAL A 12 3.91 -9.27 19.85
N GLU A 13 4.04 -10.18 18.88
CA GLU A 13 4.89 -11.37 18.95
C GLU A 13 6.24 -11.15 18.24
N MET A 14 6.49 -9.94 17.73
CA MET A 14 7.78 -9.59 17.11
C MET A 14 8.93 -9.78 18.09
N SER A 15 9.95 -10.54 17.66
CA SER A 15 11.19 -10.73 18.41
C SER A 15 12.06 -9.47 18.43
N GLU A 16 12.86 -9.30 19.47
CA GLU A 16 13.75 -8.14 19.68
C GLU A 16 14.75 -7.89 18.54
N CYS A 17 15.08 -8.93 17.76
CA CYS A 17 15.97 -8.82 16.60
C CYS A 17 15.32 -8.10 15.39
N SER A 18 13.99 -7.98 15.36
CA SER A 18 13.26 -7.41 14.23
C SER A 18 13.16 -5.89 14.35
N LYS A 19 14.17 -5.18 13.84
CA LYS A 19 14.18 -3.70 13.85
C LYS A 19 13.36 -3.13 12.69
N ILE A 20 12.36 -2.32 13.01
CA ILE A 20 11.54 -1.57 12.05
C ILE A 20 11.58 -0.08 12.42
N SER A 21 11.60 0.80 11.42
CA SER A 21 11.50 2.23 11.69
C SER A 21 10.07 2.59 12.12
N PRO A 22 9.89 3.61 12.99
CA PRO A 22 8.56 4.01 13.44
C PRO A 22 7.60 4.35 12.30
N ILE A 23 8.09 5.01 11.24
CA ILE A 23 7.29 5.35 10.06
C ILE A 23 6.83 4.11 9.28
N LYS A 24 7.69 3.09 9.19
CA LYS A 24 7.36 1.84 8.48
C LYS A 24 6.39 1.00 9.30
N ALA A 25 6.52 1.00 10.63
CA ALA A 25 5.54 0.37 11.52
C ALA A 25 4.16 1.04 11.38
N ALA A 26 4.09 2.37 11.42
CA ALA A 26 2.85 3.11 11.23
C ALA A 26 2.21 2.86 9.86
N LEU A 27 3.02 2.85 8.79
CA LEU A 27 2.55 2.50 7.45
C LEU A 27 1.94 1.10 7.41
N ASN A 28 2.62 0.11 7.98
CA ASN A 28 2.12 -1.27 8.03
C ASN A 28 0.79 -1.36 8.80
N SER A 29 0.65 -0.65 9.93
CA SER A 29 -0.59 -0.63 10.71
C SER A 29 -1.76 -0.05 9.92
N VAL A 30 -1.53 1.06 9.20
CA VAL A 30 -2.56 1.68 8.34
C VAL A 30 -2.93 0.76 7.17
N GLN A 31 -1.94 0.15 6.50
CA GLN A 31 -2.18 -0.78 5.39
C GLN A 31 -2.97 -2.01 5.85
N LEU A 32 -2.64 -2.55 7.03
CA LEU A 32 -3.37 -3.64 7.64
C LEU A 32 -4.82 -3.26 7.91
N TYR A 33 -5.07 -2.08 8.47
CA TYR A 33 -6.43 -1.59 8.72
C TYR A 33 -7.25 -1.47 7.44
N ILE A 34 -6.69 -0.84 6.40
CA ILE A 34 -7.37 -0.69 5.11
C ILE A 34 -7.72 -2.07 4.54
N HIS A 35 -6.79 -3.02 4.57
CA HIS A 35 -7.03 -4.38 4.08
C HIS A 35 -8.16 -5.08 4.87
N ARG A 36 -8.15 -4.96 6.20
CA ARG A 36 -9.19 -5.54 7.08
C ARG A 36 -10.56 -4.90 6.84
N ALA A 37 -10.60 -3.58 6.61
CA ALA A 37 -11.81 -2.86 6.25
C ALA A 37 -12.35 -3.28 4.87
N MET A 38 -11.49 -3.46 3.85
CA MET A 38 -11.90 -4.02 2.55
C MET A 38 -12.48 -5.44 2.68
N MET A 39 -11.91 -6.26 3.56
CA MET A 39 -12.42 -7.61 3.86
C MET A 39 -13.70 -7.63 4.72
N LYS A 40 -14.19 -6.46 5.18
CA LYS A 40 -15.36 -6.32 6.06
C LYS A 40 -15.26 -7.11 7.36
N ILE A 41 -14.05 -7.29 7.90
CA ILE A 41 -13.80 -8.00 9.17
C ILE A 41 -13.64 -7.06 10.37
N GLU A 42 -13.66 -5.75 10.14
CA GLU A 42 -13.69 -4.76 11.21
C GLU A 42 -15.04 -4.76 11.94
N LYS A 43 -15.01 -4.40 13.23
CA LYS A 43 -16.20 -4.41 14.10
C LYS A 43 -17.30 -3.46 13.57
N ASP A 44 -16.89 -2.34 13.00
CA ASP A 44 -17.78 -1.42 12.32
C ASP A 44 -18.03 -1.93 10.89
N LYS A 45 -19.10 -2.71 10.73
CA LYS A 45 -19.54 -3.25 9.43
C LYS A 45 -19.94 -2.19 8.41
N ASP A 46 -20.10 -0.94 8.86
CA ASP A 46 -20.45 0.23 8.04
C ASP A 46 -19.23 1.00 7.52
N VAL A 47 -18.00 0.53 7.77
CA VAL A 47 -16.80 1.10 7.14
C VAL A 47 -16.78 0.73 5.66
N GLU A 48 -17.50 1.51 4.86
CA GLU A 48 -17.44 1.45 3.41
C GLU A 48 -16.28 2.33 2.93
N ILE A 49 -15.24 1.70 2.38
CA ILE A 49 -14.16 2.45 1.72
C ILE A 49 -14.67 2.91 0.36
N LYS A 50 -15.18 4.15 0.33
CA LYS A 50 -15.63 4.79 -0.90
C LYS A 50 -14.43 5.26 -1.71
N GLY A 51 -14.38 4.89 -2.99
CA GLY A 51 -13.37 5.38 -3.93
C GLY A 51 -12.03 4.66 -3.89
N LEU A 52 -11.96 3.46 -3.31
CA LEU A 52 -10.79 2.58 -3.41
C LEU A 52 -11.24 1.21 -3.92
N THR A 53 -10.88 0.89 -5.16
CA THR A 53 -11.10 -0.44 -5.74
C THR A 53 -10.01 -1.43 -5.29
N GLU A 54 -10.28 -2.73 -5.40
CA GLU A 54 -9.26 -3.77 -5.16
C GLU A 54 -8.05 -3.62 -6.10
N GLU A 55 -8.29 -3.21 -7.34
CA GLU A 55 -7.23 -2.98 -8.33
C GLU A 55 -6.37 -1.78 -7.95
N GLU A 56 -6.98 -0.67 -7.49
CA GLU A 56 -6.25 0.48 -6.98
C GLU A 56 -5.43 0.14 -5.74
N TRP A 57 -6.02 -0.62 -4.82
CA TRP A 57 -5.35 -1.02 -3.60
C TRP A 57 -4.13 -1.91 -3.85
N LYS A 58 -4.17 -2.75 -4.88
CA LYS A 58 -3.07 -3.67 -5.21
C LYS A 58 -1.75 -2.95 -5.41
N TRP A 59 -1.74 -1.81 -6.11
CA TRP A 59 -0.53 -1.02 -6.30
C TRP A 59 -0.30 0.02 -5.18
N LEU A 60 -1.37 0.57 -4.59
CA LEU A 60 -1.25 1.51 -3.46
C LEU A 60 -0.67 0.88 -2.19
N SER A 61 -0.93 -0.40 -1.95
CA SER A 61 -0.41 -1.15 -0.80
C SER A 61 1.08 -1.47 -0.91
N SER A 62 1.67 -1.41 -2.11
CA SER A 62 3.10 -1.57 -2.31
C SER A 62 3.78 -0.20 -2.40
N TYR A 63 4.52 0.18 -1.36
CA TYR A 63 5.26 1.46 -1.35
C TYR A 63 6.15 1.63 -2.59
N ARG A 64 6.76 0.55 -3.09
CA ARG A 64 7.63 0.61 -4.28
C ARG A 64 6.87 0.87 -5.57
N GLU A 65 5.69 0.27 -5.73
CA GLU A 65 4.86 0.49 -6.91
C GLU A 65 4.26 1.90 -6.89
N TRP A 66 3.79 2.33 -5.71
CA TRP A 66 3.34 3.70 -5.50
C TRP A 66 4.46 4.71 -5.79
N GLU A 67 5.65 4.51 -5.25
CA GLU A 67 6.82 5.38 -5.47
C GLU A 67 7.18 5.46 -6.96
N ALA A 68 7.26 4.31 -7.65
CA ALA A 68 7.56 4.25 -9.07
C ALA A 68 6.52 5.01 -9.91
N SER A 69 5.23 4.82 -9.60
CA SER A 69 4.12 5.49 -10.30
C SER A 69 4.20 7.02 -10.15
N ASN A 70 4.53 7.50 -8.94
CA ASN A 70 4.72 8.93 -8.69
C ASN A 70 5.95 9.49 -9.41
N LYS A 71 7.06 8.75 -9.44
CA LYS A 71 8.27 9.17 -10.16
C LYS A 71 8.05 9.23 -11.66
N ILE A 72 7.36 8.26 -12.26
CA ILE A 72 7.00 8.28 -13.69
C ILE A 72 6.14 9.50 -14.01
N LYS A 73 5.19 9.83 -13.13
CA LYS A 73 4.31 11.00 -13.32
C LYS A 73 5.07 12.32 -13.23
N LEU A 74 6.01 12.45 -12.29
CA LEU A 74 6.76 13.68 -12.05
C LEU A 74 7.93 13.87 -13.01
N TYR A 75 8.62 12.78 -13.35
CA TYR A 75 9.84 12.76 -14.15
C TYR A 75 9.76 11.72 -15.27
N PRO A 76 8.80 11.84 -16.21
CA PRO A 76 8.60 10.86 -17.27
C PRO A 76 9.87 10.69 -18.13
N GLU A 77 10.67 11.73 -18.31
CA GLU A 77 11.92 11.72 -19.07
C GLU A 77 12.93 10.68 -18.58
N ASN A 78 12.92 10.35 -17.29
CA ASN A 78 13.83 9.33 -16.72
C ASN A 78 13.42 7.89 -17.10
N TYR A 79 12.18 7.70 -17.57
CA TYR A 79 11.60 6.38 -17.83
C TYR A 79 11.19 6.19 -19.31
N LEU A 80 11.20 7.25 -20.11
CA LEU A 80 10.89 7.20 -21.53
C LEU A 80 12.08 6.65 -22.34
N ASN A 81 11.87 5.52 -23.02
CA ASN A 81 12.79 5.05 -24.05
C ASN A 81 12.17 5.28 -25.45
N PRO A 82 12.74 6.17 -26.29
CA PRO A 82 12.20 6.48 -27.60
C PRO A 82 12.01 5.26 -28.52
N THR A 83 12.81 4.21 -28.36
CA THR A 83 12.72 3.00 -29.21
C THR A 83 11.50 2.13 -28.90
N LEU A 84 10.88 2.30 -27.73
CA LEU A 84 9.68 1.57 -27.30
C LEU A 84 8.38 2.27 -27.72
N ARG A 85 8.47 3.42 -28.40
CA ARG A 85 7.32 4.18 -28.87
C ARG A 85 6.64 3.47 -30.05
N LYS A 86 5.45 2.90 -29.81
CA LYS A 86 4.70 2.13 -30.83
C LYS A 86 4.13 2.96 -31.98
N ILE A 87 3.90 4.26 -31.78
CA ILE A 87 3.34 5.16 -32.79
C ILE A 87 4.41 6.19 -33.14
N VAL A 88 4.98 6.01 -34.32
CA VAL A 88 5.91 6.96 -34.95
C VAL A 88 5.13 7.67 -36.05
N THR A 89 5.17 9.00 -36.07
CA THR A 89 4.63 9.78 -37.19
C THR A 89 5.42 9.44 -38.46
N PRO A 90 4.78 9.31 -39.64
CA PRO A 90 5.49 9.01 -40.89
C PRO A 90 6.59 10.01 -41.24
#